data_AF-A0A3D5PUJ5-F1
#
_entry.id   AF-A0A3D5PUJ5-F1
#
_cell.length_a   1.000
_cell.length_b   1.000
_cell.length_c   1.000
_cell.angle_alpha   90.00
_cell.angle_beta   90.00
_cell.angle_gamma   90.00
#
_symmetry.space_group_name_H-M   'P 1'
#
loop_
_entity.id
_entity.type
_entity.pdbx_description
1 polymer ?
#
loop_
_entity_poly.entity_id
_entity_poly.type
_entity_poly.pdbx_seq_one_letter_code
_entity_poly.pdbx_strand_id
1 'polypeptide(L)'
;MAGINLVILYSFGAEAVENILHRTPASIITPEVTDIIAEVIKEELGSQALIPPITTAGGEDFFWYPKEKPELKTGFIALGEDAQPGLHDPNMHFDHSALPNGVKLHVGLVKKILG
;
A
#
# COMPACT_ATOMS: atom_id res chain seq x y z
N MET A 1 -8.56 -16.96 -12.98
CA MET A 1 -7.68 -16.62 -14.12
C MET A 1 -8.54 -16.43 -15.35
N ALA A 2 -8.72 -15.18 -15.80
CA ALA A 2 -9.30 -14.89 -17.09
C ALA A 2 -8.25 -14.08 -17.85
N GLY A 3 -7.48 -14.75 -18.71
CA GLY A 3 -6.59 -14.09 -19.65
C GLY A 3 -7.44 -13.39 -20.70
N ILE A 4 -7.32 -12.08 -20.82
CA ILE A 4 -7.88 -11.32 -21.93
C ILE A 4 -6.84 -11.39 -23.05
N ASN A 5 -7.25 -11.85 -24.23
CA ASN A 5 -6.39 -11.97 -25.40
C ASN A 5 -6.63 -10.85 -26.40
N LEU A 6 -5.51 -10.25 -26.80
CA LEU A 6 -5.15 -9.76 -28.14
C LEU A 6 -5.55 -8.34 -28.56
N VAL A 7 -4.53 -7.49 -28.66
CA VAL A 7 -4.49 -6.30 -29.53
C VAL A 7 -3.68 -6.66 -30.77
N ILE A 8 -4.32 -6.75 -31.94
CA ILE A 8 -3.62 -6.99 -33.21
C ILE A 8 -3.16 -5.65 -33.77
N LEU A 9 -1.84 -5.44 -33.86
CA LEU A 9 -1.26 -4.31 -34.57
C LEU A 9 -0.91 -4.75 -36.01
N TYR A 10 -1.74 -4.40 -36.99
CA TYR A 10 -1.41 -4.60 -38.41
C TYR A 10 -0.42 -3.52 -38.86
N SER A 11 0.88 -3.78 -38.69
CA SER A 11 1.95 -3.01 -39.34
C SER A 11 2.95 -3.97 -39.97
N PHE A 12 3.32 -3.71 -41.23
CA PHE A 12 4.27 -4.51 -42.02
C PHE A 12 3.94 -6.01 -42.19
N GLY A 13 2.69 -6.43 -41.98
CA GLY A 13 2.27 -7.83 -42.17
C GLY A 13 2.69 -8.78 -41.03
N ALA A 14 3.11 -8.25 -39.88
CA ALA A 14 3.37 -9.03 -38.67
C ALA A 14 2.13 -9.05 -37.75
N GLU A 15 2.00 -10.13 -36.98
CA GLU A 15 1.00 -10.27 -35.92
C GLU A 15 1.71 -10.26 -34.55
N ALA A 16 1.19 -9.48 -33.60
CA ALA A 16 1.66 -9.47 -32.22
C ALA A 16 0.55 -10.01 -31.31
N VAL A 17 0.91 -10.97 -30.43
CA VAL A 17 0.01 -11.55 -29.43
C VAL A 17 0.50 -11.17 -28.04
N GLU A 18 -0.32 -10.43 -27.29
CA GLU A 18 -0.05 -10.08 -25.89
C GLU A 18 -0.87 -10.98 -24.95
N ASN A 19 -0.19 -11.57 -23.97
CA ASN A 19 -0.80 -12.36 -22.90
C ASN A 19 -0.54 -11.69 -21.56
N ILE A 20 -1.57 -11.09 -20.96
CA ILE A 20 -1.45 -10.49 -19.63
C ILE A 20 -1.69 -11.58 -18.58
N LEU A 21 -0.61 -11.96 -17.88
CA LEU A 21 -0.65 -13.04 -16.88
C LEU A 21 -1.05 -12.55 -15.48
N HIS A 22 -0.53 -11.39 -15.06
CA HIS A 22 -0.71 -10.85 -13.73
C HIS A 22 -0.95 -9.35 -13.79
N ARG A 23 -1.72 -8.85 -12.83
CA ARG A 23 -1.97 -7.43 -12.61
C ARG A 23 -2.18 -7.17 -11.12
N THR A 24 -1.73 -6.01 -10.67
CA THR A 24 -2.00 -5.50 -9.33
C THR A 24 -2.59 -4.09 -9.49
N PRO A 25 -3.68 -3.73 -8.80
CA PRO A 25 -4.24 -2.39 -8.85
C PRO A 25 -3.22 -1.37 -8.35
N ALA A 26 -3.27 -0.16 -8.91
CA ALA A 26 -2.62 0.98 -8.28
C ALA A 26 -3.25 1.25 -6.91
N SER A 27 -2.53 1.99 -6.04
CA SER A 27 -3.04 2.37 -4.73
C SER A 27 -4.34 3.15 -4.83
N ILE A 28 -5.39 2.66 -4.18
CA ILE A 28 -6.68 3.33 -3.99
C ILE A 28 -6.73 3.73 -2.52
N ILE A 29 -6.54 5.01 -2.22
CA ILE A 29 -6.46 5.54 -0.85
C ILE A 29 -7.52 6.63 -0.69
N THR A 30 -8.20 6.62 0.46
CA THR A 30 -9.22 7.60 0.82
C THR A 30 -8.59 8.74 1.64
N PRO A 31 -8.61 10.00 1.16
CA PRO A 31 -7.97 11.12 1.86
C PRO A 31 -8.38 11.27 3.32
N GLU A 32 -9.68 11.11 3.62
CA GLU A 32 -10.21 11.15 4.99
C GLU A 32 -9.55 10.11 5.91
N VAL A 33 -9.28 8.90 5.42
CA VAL A 33 -8.61 7.86 6.23
C VAL A 33 -7.14 8.20 6.42
N THR A 34 -6.50 8.81 5.42
CA THR A 34 -5.13 9.34 5.55
C THR A 34 -5.04 10.41 6.63
N ASP A 35 -6.02 11.32 6.70
CA ASP A 35 -6.08 12.35 7.74
C ASP A 35 -6.25 11.73 9.14
N ILE A 36 -7.12 10.72 9.28
CA ILE A 36 -7.29 9.96 10.53
C ILE A 36 -5.98 9.26 10.94
N ILE A 37 -5.28 8.62 10.01
CA ILE A 37 -3.98 8.00 10.25
C ILE A 37 -2.97 9.05 10.72
N ALA A 38 -2.91 10.21 10.06
CA ALA A 38 -2.01 11.29 10.43
C ALA A 38 -2.30 11.81 11.84
N GLU A 39 -3.56 11.95 12.23
CA GLU A 39 -3.96 12.29 13.60
C GLU A 39 -3.47 11.27 14.62
N VAL A 40 -3.74 9.98 14.40
CA VAL A 40 -3.33 8.91 15.31
C VAL A 40 -1.81 8.85 15.46
N ILE A 41 -1.05 9.03 14.38
CA ILE A 41 0.42 9.10 14.45
C ILE A 41 0.87 10.24 15.37
N LYS A 42 0.29 11.43 15.20
CA LYS A 42 0.62 12.59 16.04
C LYS A 42 0.24 12.37 17.51
N GLU A 43 -0.89 11.73 17.78
CA GLU A 43 -1.38 11.44 19.13
C GLU A 43 -0.52 10.39 19.85
N GLU A 44 -0.17 9.28 19.18
CA GLU A 44 0.52 8.15 19.79
C GLU A 44 2.04 8.28 19.82
N LEU A 45 2.62 8.90 18.78
CA LEU A 45 4.07 8.96 18.55
C LEU A 45 4.63 10.38 18.48
N GLY A 46 3.76 11.40 18.51
CA GLY A 46 4.14 12.82 18.45
C GLY A 46 4.28 13.36 17.03
N SER A 47 4.16 14.68 16.88
CA SER A 47 4.09 15.32 15.56
C SER A 47 5.33 15.15 14.67
N GLN A 48 6.48 14.86 15.27
CA GLN A 48 7.73 14.63 14.53
C GLN A 48 7.80 13.24 13.89
N ALA A 49 6.96 12.29 14.35
CA ALA A 49 6.88 10.94 13.78
C ALA A 49 6.09 10.91 12.46
N LEU A 50 5.27 11.94 12.18
CA LEU A 50 4.52 12.05 10.94
C LEU A 50 5.40 12.60 9.83
N ILE A 51 5.56 11.83 8.77
CA ILE A 51 6.18 12.28 7.51
C ILE A 51 5.10 12.45 6.43
N PRO A 52 5.32 13.29 5.40
CA PRO A 52 4.43 13.37 4.27
C PRO A 52 4.26 12.01 3.58
N PRO A 53 3.08 11.72 2.99
CA PRO A 53 2.89 10.51 2.20
C PRO A 53 3.95 10.37 1.11
N ILE A 54 4.48 9.17 0.95
CA ILE A 54 5.46 8.85 -0.09
C ILE A 54 4.82 7.98 -1.17
N THR A 55 5.40 8.02 -2.37
CA THR A 55 5.07 7.08 -3.45
C THR A 55 6.19 6.06 -3.55
N THR A 56 5.83 4.78 -3.55
CA THR A 56 6.76 3.66 -3.78
C THR A 56 6.47 3.03 -5.14
N ALA A 57 7.47 2.37 -5.72
CA ALA A 57 7.32 1.70 -7.03
C ALA A 57 6.67 0.29 -6.91
N GLY A 58 6.55 -0.24 -5.69
CA GLY A 58 6.00 -1.57 -5.44
C GLY A 58 4.49 -1.64 -5.65
N GLY A 59 4.01 -2.79 -6.11
CA GLY A 59 2.59 -3.12 -6.13
C GLY A 59 2.18 -3.81 -4.83
N GLU A 60 0.97 -3.53 -4.35
CA GLU A 60 0.41 -4.10 -3.12
C GLU A 60 -0.99 -4.66 -3.41
N ASP A 61 -1.23 -5.92 -3.05
CA ASP A 61 -2.46 -6.62 -3.39
C ASP A 61 -3.65 -6.20 -2.50
N PHE A 62 -3.38 -5.55 -1.38
CA PHE A 62 -4.39 -4.90 -0.53
C PHE A 62 -5.37 -4.04 -1.34
N PHE A 63 -4.91 -3.39 -2.41
CA PHE A 63 -5.75 -2.52 -3.23
C PHE A 63 -6.77 -3.26 -4.10
N TRP A 64 -6.77 -4.60 -4.11
CA TRP A 64 -7.90 -5.38 -4.59
C TRP A 64 -9.16 -5.19 -3.74
N TYR A 65 -9.04 -4.99 -2.43
CA TYR A 65 -10.21 -4.77 -1.56
C TYR A 65 -11.06 -3.55 -2.00
N PRO A 66 -10.52 -2.32 -2.10
CA PRO A 66 -11.27 -1.17 -2.60
C PRO A 66 -11.56 -1.25 -4.10
N LYS A 67 -10.79 -2.05 -4.86
CA LYS A 67 -11.10 -2.28 -6.29
C LYS A 67 -12.38 -3.09 -6.48
N GLU A 68 -12.57 -4.14 -5.69
CA GLU A 68 -13.72 -5.04 -5.76
C GLU A 68 -14.93 -4.54 -4.94
N LYS A 69 -14.68 -3.72 -3.91
CA LYS A 69 -15.73 -3.05 -3.11
C LYS A 69 -15.45 -1.54 -3.02
N PRO A 70 -15.84 -0.75 -4.04
CA PRO A 70 -15.51 0.67 -4.14
C PRO A 70 -16.04 1.55 -2.98
N GLU A 71 -17.02 1.06 -2.23
CA GLU A 71 -17.54 1.71 -1.03
C GLU A 71 -16.60 1.61 0.19
N LEU A 72 -15.59 0.74 0.16
CA LEU A 72 -14.62 0.62 1.24
C LEU A 72 -13.68 1.83 1.25
N LYS A 73 -13.76 2.61 2.33
CA LYS A 73 -12.73 3.60 2.65
C LYS A 73 -11.47 2.88 3.11
N THR A 74 -10.34 3.24 2.52
CA THR A 74 -9.06 2.58 2.74
C THR A 74 -7.98 3.59 3.07
N GLY A 75 -7.16 3.24 4.05
CA GLY A 75 -5.92 3.94 4.37
C GLY A 75 -4.76 2.95 4.31
N PHE A 76 -3.57 3.47 4.09
CA PHE A 76 -2.35 2.69 4.04
C PHE A 76 -1.29 3.41 4.87
N ILE A 77 -0.67 2.69 5.79
CA ILE A 77 0.28 3.23 6.76
C ILE A 77 1.61 2.48 6.64
N ALA A 78 2.70 3.23 6.59
CA ALA A 78 4.04 2.67 6.72
C ALA A 78 4.48 2.78 8.19
N LEU A 79 5.19 1.75 8.67
CA LEU A 79 5.92 1.81 9.92
C LEU A 79 7.37 2.21 9.58
N GLY A 80 8.01 2.95 10.47
CA GLY A 80 9.43 3.29 10.32
C GLY A 80 10.30 2.19 10.92
N GLU A 81 10.25 0.95 10.40
CA GLU A 81 11.01 -0.19 10.96
C GLU A 81 12.47 -0.28 10.51
N ASP A 82 12.98 0.70 9.77
CA ASP A 82 14.36 0.78 9.27
C ASP A 82 14.81 -0.54 8.59
N ALA A 83 14.06 -0.97 7.56
CA ALA A 83 14.39 -2.15 6.78
C ALA A 83 15.71 -1.95 6.02
N GLN A 84 16.80 -2.55 6.50
CA GLN A 84 18.14 -2.41 5.95
C GLN A 84 18.66 -3.74 5.36
N PRO A 85 19.42 -3.71 4.26
CA PRO A 85 19.75 -2.53 3.43
C PRO A 85 18.57 -2.06 2.56
N GLY A 86 17.49 -2.84 2.52
CA GLY A 86 16.27 -2.52 1.80
C GLY A 86 15.36 -3.74 1.67
N LEU A 87 14.13 -3.49 1.24
CA LEU A 87 13.14 -4.53 1.03
C LEU A 87 13.63 -5.57 0.00
N HIS A 88 13.43 -6.85 0.30
CA HIS A 88 13.82 -8.01 -0.53
C HIS A 88 15.33 -8.32 -0.63
N ASP A 89 16.21 -7.61 0.10
CA ASP A 89 17.60 -8.06 0.23
C ASP A 89 17.68 -9.37 1.03
N PRO A 90 18.52 -10.36 0.67
CA PRO A 90 18.67 -11.59 1.44
C PRO A 90 19.14 -11.40 2.89
N ASN A 91 19.83 -10.30 3.18
CA ASN A 91 20.27 -9.93 4.52
C ASN A 91 19.34 -8.91 5.19
N MET A 92 18.15 -8.66 4.61
CA MET A 92 17.19 -7.72 5.14
C MET A 92 16.85 -8.03 6.60
N HIS A 93 16.89 -7.01 7.44
CA HIS A 93 16.43 -7.08 8.82
C HIS A 93 15.64 -5.81 9.20
N PHE A 94 14.88 -5.91 10.28
CA PHE A 94 14.08 -4.81 10.82
C PHE A 94 14.65 -4.34 12.16
N ASP A 95 14.44 -3.07 12.50
CA ASP A 95 14.51 -2.62 13.89
C ASP A 95 13.25 -3.05 14.65
N HIS A 96 13.39 -4.10 15.47
CA HIS A 96 12.29 -4.63 16.26
C HIS A 96 11.79 -3.66 17.34
N SER A 97 12.55 -2.60 17.65
CA SER A 97 12.11 -1.54 18.55
C SER A 97 10.89 -0.77 17.99
N ALA A 98 10.62 -0.86 16.68
CA ALA A 98 9.47 -0.25 16.02
C ALA A 98 8.15 -1.03 16.23
N LEU A 99 8.20 -2.32 16.58
CA LEU A 99 7.00 -3.16 16.71
C LEU A 99 5.95 -2.59 17.69
N PRO A 100 6.32 -2.10 18.89
CA PRO A 100 5.36 -1.46 19.79
C PRO A 100 4.68 -0.22 19.19
N ASN A 101 5.36 0.52 18.31
CA ASN A 101 4.77 1.66 17.60
C ASN A 101 3.69 1.19 16.62
N GLY A 102 3.97 0.12 15.86
CA GLY A 102 2.98 -0.50 14.97
C GLY A 102 1.71 -0.93 15.72
N VAL A 103 1.86 -1.49 16.93
CA VAL A 103 0.72 -1.85 17.81
C VAL A 103 -0.06 -0.60 18.23
N LYS A 104 0.62 0.43 18.73
CA LYS A 104 -0.04 1.69 19.14
C LYS A 104 -0.85 2.31 18.01
N LEU A 105 -0.27 2.38 16.81
CA LEU A 105 -0.93 2.97 15.64
C LEU A 105 -2.20 2.19 15.24
N HIS A 106 -2.14 0.86 15.19
CA HIS A 106 -3.32 0.05 14.87
C HIS A 106 -4.40 0.14 15.96
N VAL A 107 -4.00 0.07 17.23
CA VAL A 107 -4.96 0.22 18.35
C VAL A 107 -5.59 1.61 18.35
N GLY A 108 -4.79 2.66 18.16
CA GLY A 108 -5.26 4.04 18.06
C GLY A 108 -6.25 4.24 16.91
N LEU A 109 -5.95 3.66 15.73
CA LEU A 109 -6.85 3.67 14.58
C LEU A 109 -8.19 3.00 14.87
N VAL A 110 -8.17 1.80 15.47
CA VAL A 110 -9.40 1.08 15.81
C VAL A 110 -10.24 1.90 16.79
N LYS A 111 -9.63 2.46 17.84
CA LYS A 111 -10.33 3.35 18.80
C LYS A 111 -10.89 4.59 18.13
N LYS A 112 -10.12 5.26 17.28
CA LYS A 112 -10.55 6.49 16.59
C LYS A 112 -11.74 6.22 15.66
N ILE A 113 -11.78 5.05 15.01
CA ILE A 113 -12.84 4.66 14.08
C ILE A 113 -14.10 4.16 14.82
N LEU A 114 -13.95 3.40 15.91
CA LEU A 114 -15.07 2.73 16.57
C LEU A 114 -15.63 3.45 17.81
N GLY A 115 -14.88 4.40 18.40
CA GLY A 115 -15.19 5.01 19.70
C GLY A 115 -14.76 4.13 20.88
#